data_AF-A0A5N6XV12-F1
#
_entry.id   AF-A0A5N6XV12-F1
#
_cell.length_a   1.000
_cell.length_b   1.000
_cell.length_c   1.000
_cell.angle_alpha   90.00
_cell.angle_beta   90.00
_cell.angle_gamma   90.00
#
_symmetry.space_group_name_H-M   'P 1'
#
loop_
_entity.id
_entity.type
_entity.pdbx_description
1 polymer ?
#
loop_
_entity_poly.entity_id
_entity_poly.type
_entity_poly.pdbx_seq_one_letter_code
_entity_poly.pdbx_strand_id
1 'polypeptide(L)'
;MNPHISVPRQHASPSNFGGTTPASRGSSIRMPRFFKRMFKFPQMDFEMAIWEMTSLLIAPKKVFKSIYYHNTWHRPDPSFTYLLCFFLLLTALAWGLAYAPSFGAIVRLSLLFIFVHFIGSSLLVSTIGYFVIGRLFGPDGAAASLSGLRGGRGRRRGAAQGLFVQPGEKDQLEFGYCFDVSNRAFFPLYLHLYVAQFLLLPLLTRSPNNFLSTFLGNTLYLSALAYYTYITFLGYNALPFLHNTELLLLPILACAVLWLVSLILGWGIVAQGGSVEGLFWGA
;
A
#
# COMPACT_ATOMS: atom_id res chain seq x y z
N MET A 1 -79.35 10.56 -9.92
CA MET A 1 -78.50 11.63 -9.37
C MET A 1 -77.16 11.03 -8.96
N ASN A 2 -76.06 11.50 -9.54
CA ASN A 2 -74.69 11.19 -9.08
C ASN A 2 -74.15 12.38 -8.28
N PRO A 3 -73.50 12.16 -7.12
CA PRO A 3 -72.93 13.25 -6.34
C PRO A 3 -71.61 13.73 -6.95
N HIS A 4 -71.48 15.05 -7.14
CA HIS A 4 -70.25 15.74 -7.49
C HIS A 4 -69.44 16.06 -6.22
N ILE A 5 -68.20 15.57 -6.16
CA ILE A 5 -67.22 15.93 -5.13
C ILE A 5 -66.32 17.03 -5.72
N SER A 6 -66.38 18.23 -5.16
CA SER A 6 -65.46 19.33 -5.45
C SER A 6 -64.32 19.34 -4.43
N VAL A 7 -63.08 19.28 -4.90
CA VAL A 7 -61.87 19.37 -4.04
C VAL A 7 -61.42 20.84 -3.98
N PRO A 8 -61.10 21.41 -2.80
CA PRO A 8 -60.61 22.78 -2.72
C PRO A 8 -59.19 22.93 -3.27
N ARG A 9 -59.04 23.88 -4.21
CA ARG A 9 -57.76 24.36 -4.76
C ARG A 9 -57.03 25.18 -3.67
N GLN A 10 -55.89 24.68 -3.16
CA GLN A 10 -55.03 25.47 -2.27
C GLN A 10 -54.26 26.53 -3.07
N HIS A 11 -54.47 27.79 -2.69
CA HIS A 11 -53.80 28.96 -3.23
C HIS A 11 -52.33 29.02 -2.78
N ALA A 12 -51.43 29.25 -3.73
CA ALA A 12 -50.06 29.67 -3.47
C ALA A 12 -50.00 31.18 -3.21
N SER A 13 -49.27 31.60 -2.18
CA SER A 13 -48.59 32.90 -2.09
C SER A 13 -47.51 32.88 -0.98
N PRO A 14 -46.48 33.74 -1.07
CA PRO A 14 -45.11 33.38 -0.74
C PRO A 14 -44.67 33.85 0.65
N SER A 15 -43.69 33.16 1.24
CA SER A 15 -42.89 33.72 2.34
C SER A 15 -41.41 33.55 2.02
N ASN A 16 -40.78 34.69 1.77
CA ASN A 16 -39.36 34.86 1.51
C ASN A 16 -38.76 35.48 2.76
N PHE A 17 -37.96 34.76 3.55
CA PHE A 17 -36.92 35.38 4.40
C PHE A 17 -35.97 34.34 4.99
N GLY A 18 -34.67 34.51 4.73
CA GLY A 18 -33.61 33.68 5.34
C GLY A 18 -32.41 33.44 4.43
N GLY A 19 -31.93 34.47 3.74
CA GLY A 19 -30.65 34.42 3.03
C GLY A 19 -29.51 34.23 4.04
N THR A 20 -29.02 33.01 4.17
CA THR A 20 -27.73 32.76 4.80
C THR A 20 -26.67 32.86 3.72
N THR A 21 -25.85 33.90 3.85
CA THR A 21 -24.59 34.08 3.12
C THR A 21 -23.81 32.76 3.07
N PRO A 22 -23.23 32.36 1.93
CA PRO A 22 -22.32 31.23 1.93
C PRO A 22 -21.09 31.63 2.74
N ALA A 23 -21.01 31.11 3.97
CA ALA A 23 -19.81 31.23 4.79
C ALA A 23 -18.65 30.68 3.97
N SER A 24 -17.66 31.55 3.69
CA SER A 24 -16.42 31.18 3.06
C SER A 24 -15.85 29.96 3.81
N ARG A 25 -15.86 28.79 3.17
CA ARG A 25 -15.14 27.61 3.66
C ARG A 25 -13.66 27.98 3.63
N GLY A 26 -13.18 28.57 4.71
CA GLY A 26 -11.77 28.72 4.96
C GLY A 26 -11.12 27.35 4.78
N SER A 27 -10.16 27.28 3.87
CA SER A 27 -9.25 26.16 3.67
C SER A 27 -8.37 26.02 4.90
N SER A 28 -8.97 25.66 6.03
CA SER A 28 -8.25 25.03 7.10
C SER A 28 -7.80 23.69 6.55
N ILE A 29 -6.48 23.47 6.54
CA ILE A 29 -5.89 22.16 6.34
C ILE A 29 -6.54 21.25 7.38
N ARG A 30 -7.60 20.54 6.97
CA ARG A 30 -8.25 19.53 7.80
C ARG A 30 -7.17 18.49 8.04
N MET A 31 -6.59 18.51 9.24
CA MET A 31 -5.78 17.41 9.72
C MET A 31 -6.55 16.11 9.40
N PRO A 32 -5.97 15.19 8.61
CA PRO A 32 -6.69 14.00 8.17
C PRO A 32 -7.26 13.28 9.40
N ARG A 33 -8.55 12.93 9.36
CA ARG A 33 -9.23 12.18 10.44
C ARG A 33 -8.51 10.86 10.81
N PHE A 34 -7.56 10.45 9.98
CA PHE A 34 -6.58 9.38 10.16
C PHE A 34 -5.79 9.49 11.48
N PHE A 35 -5.11 10.60 11.76
CA PHE A 35 -4.24 10.73 12.94
C PHE A 35 -5.01 10.76 14.26
N LYS A 36 -6.24 11.27 14.25
CA LYS A 36 -7.08 11.40 15.45
C LYS A 36 -7.65 10.04 15.93
N ARG A 37 -7.55 8.99 15.11
CA ARG A 37 -8.10 7.65 15.39
C ARG A 37 -7.05 6.58 15.71
N MET A 38 -5.75 6.79 15.42
CA MET A 38 -4.68 5.87 15.84
C MET A 38 -4.57 5.72 17.36
N PHE A 39 -5.04 6.71 18.14
CA PHE A 39 -4.94 6.72 19.60
C PHE A 39 -6.20 6.25 20.34
N LYS A 40 -7.20 5.68 19.65
CA LYS A 40 -8.35 5.05 20.31
C LYS A 40 -8.08 3.55 20.46
N PHE A 41 -7.83 3.12 21.70
CA PHE A 41 -7.69 1.73 22.12
C PHE A 41 -9.02 1.12 22.62
N PRO A 42 -9.98 0.74 21.74
CA PRO A 42 -10.91 -0.33 22.08
C PRO A 42 -10.78 -1.48 21.08
N GLN A 43 -10.43 -2.65 21.63
CA GLN A 43 -10.42 -3.98 20.98
C GLN A 43 -9.76 -3.99 19.58
N MET A 44 -8.43 -3.99 19.57
CA MET A 44 -7.69 -4.27 18.35
C MET A 44 -7.88 -5.73 17.95
N ASP A 45 -8.38 -5.97 16.74
CA ASP A 45 -8.56 -7.31 16.15
C ASP A 45 -7.20 -7.91 15.74
N PHE A 46 -6.39 -8.31 16.72
CA PHE A 46 -5.08 -8.94 16.48
C PHE A 46 -5.21 -10.26 15.72
N GLU A 47 -6.29 -11.01 15.92
CA GLU A 47 -6.56 -12.25 15.19
C GLU A 47 -6.66 -12.00 13.68
N MET A 48 -7.40 -10.95 13.28
CA MET A 48 -7.50 -10.55 11.88
C MET A 48 -6.17 -10.06 11.33
N ALA A 49 -5.39 -9.28 12.10
CA ALA A 49 -4.07 -8.83 11.67
C ALA A 49 -3.08 -9.99 11.44
N ILE A 50 -3.06 -10.99 12.33
CA ILE A 50 -2.24 -12.20 12.19
C ILE A 50 -2.69 -13.01 10.97
N TRP A 51 -4.01 -13.15 10.79
CA TRP A 51 -4.57 -13.83 9.64
C TRP A 51 -4.23 -13.12 8.33
N GLU A 52 -4.29 -11.79 8.29
CA GLU A 52 -3.89 -10.98 7.12
C GLU A 52 -2.40 -11.14 6.82
N MET A 53 -1.51 -11.03 7.81
CA MET A 53 -0.07 -11.24 7.64
C MET A 53 0.23 -12.65 7.10
N THR A 54 -0.35 -13.68 7.71
CA THR A 54 -0.16 -15.07 7.27
C THR A 54 -0.70 -15.29 5.86
N SER A 55 -1.87 -14.71 5.56
CA SER A 55 -2.49 -14.80 4.25
C SER A 55 -1.71 -14.05 3.17
N LEU A 56 -1.03 -12.93 3.50
CA LEU A 56 -0.14 -12.24 2.57
C LEU A 56 1.04 -13.12 2.13
N LEU A 57 1.50 -14.04 2.98
CA LEU A 57 2.58 -14.98 2.66
C LEU A 57 2.10 -16.17 1.85
N ILE A 58 0.98 -16.78 2.25
CA ILE A 58 0.51 -18.03 1.66
C ILE A 58 -0.35 -17.78 0.41
N ALA A 59 -1.25 -16.81 0.48
CA ALA A 59 -2.27 -16.59 -0.54
C ALA A 59 -2.73 -15.11 -0.57
N PRO A 60 -1.89 -14.19 -1.08
CA PRO A 60 -2.15 -12.75 -1.01
C PRO A 60 -3.48 -12.35 -1.67
N LYS A 61 -3.94 -13.11 -2.69
CA LYS A 61 -5.24 -12.92 -3.35
C LYS A 61 -6.45 -13.02 -2.40
N LYS A 62 -6.32 -13.72 -1.27
CA LYS A 62 -7.43 -13.88 -0.30
C LYS A 62 -7.70 -12.59 0.49
N VAL A 63 -6.66 -11.84 0.83
CA VAL A 63 -6.76 -10.62 1.66
C VAL A 63 -7.53 -9.53 0.92
N PHE A 64 -7.24 -9.31 -0.35
CA PHE A 64 -7.88 -8.25 -1.14
C PHE A 64 -9.30 -8.61 -1.62
N LYS A 65 -9.70 -9.89 -1.62
CA LYS A 65 -11.08 -10.30 -1.93
C LYS A 65 -12.09 -9.81 -0.87
N SER A 66 -11.65 -9.66 0.37
CA SER A 66 -12.47 -9.17 1.50
C SER A 66 -12.89 -7.70 1.33
N ILE A 67 -12.00 -6.88 0.74
CA ILE A 67 -12.19 -5.42 0.58
C ILE A 67 -13.35 -5.09 -0.39
N TYR A 68 -13.66 -5.98 -1.34
CA TYR A 68 -14.69 -5.77 -2.36
C TYR A 68 -16.13 -5.65 -1.81
N TYR A 69 -16.39 -6.07 -0.57
CA TYR A 69 -17.76 -6.18 -0.04
C TYR A 69 -18.16 -5.06 0.95
N HIS A 70 -17.32 -4.04 1.14
CA HIS A 70 -17.61 -2.95 2.08
C HIS A 70 -17.68 -1.59 1.37
N ASN A 71 -18.71 -0.79 1.69
CA ASN A 71 -18.97 0.56 1.16
C ASN A 71 -17.90 1.62 1.56
N THR A 72 -16.81 1.20 2.20
CA THR A 72 -15.69 2.05 2.59
C THR A 72 -14.40 1.30 2.31
N TRP A 73 -13.63 1.81 1.36
CA TRP A 73 -12.36 1.23 0.92
C TRP A 73 -11.29 1.21 2.02
N HIS A 74 -11.39 2.12 3.00
CA HIS A 74 -10.49 2.20 4.13
C HIS A 74 -11.15 1.67 5.42
N ARG A 75 -10.71 0.49 5.87
CA ARG A 75 -10.79 0.13 7.29
C ARG A 75 -9.55 0.68 8.00
N PRO A 76 -9.69 1.61 8.96
CA PRO A 76 -8.58 1.99 9.81
C PRO A 76 -8.29 0.86 10.81
N ASP A 77 -7.56 -0.18 10.38
CA ASP A 77 -7.13 -1.26 11.27
C ASP A 77 -5.68 -1.00 11.70
N PRO A 78 -5.43 -0.29 12.82
CA PRO A 78 -4.07 0.02 13.27
C PRO A 78 -3.32 -1.22 13.76
N SER A 79 -4.01 -2.35 13.98
CA SER A 79 -3.47 -3.61 14.48
C SER A 79 -2.37 -4.19 13.60
N PHE A 80 -2.53 -4.18 12.27
CA PHE A 80 -1.49 -4.64 11.35
C PHE A 80 -0.20 -3.83 11.50
N THR A 81 -0.32 -2.51 11.58
CA THR A 81 0.82 -1.59 11.70
C THR A 81 1.55 -1.78 13.02
N TYR A 82 0.81 -1.90 14.14
CA TYR A 82 1.42 -2.15 15.45
C TYR A 82 2.08 -3.52 15.56
N LEU A 83 1.46 -4.57 15.01
CA LEU A 83 2.03 -5.92 14.98
C LEU A 83 3.32 -5.95 14.14
N LEU A 84 3.34 -5.23 13.02
CA LEU A 84 4.53 -5.07 12.19
C LEU A 84 5.63 -4.31 12.93
N CYS A 85 5.32 -3.21 13.61
CA CYS A 85 6.27 -2.48 14.46
C CYS A 85 6.87 -3.38 15.55
N PHE A 86 6.07 -4.26 16.16
CA PHE A 86 6.55 -5.22 17.14
C PHE A 86 7.56 -6.21 16.53
N PHE A 87 7.26 -6.79 15.37
CA PHE A 87 8.21 -7.69 14.70
C PHE A 87 9.48 -6.95 14.23
N LEU A 88 9.35 -5.74 13.71
CA LEU A 88 10.48 -4.88 13.37
C LEU A 88 11.36 -4.56 14.58
N LEU A 89 10.76 -4.34 15.76
CA LEU A 89 11.51 -4.15 16.99
C LEU A 89 12.32 -5.41 17.35
N LEU A 90 11.71 -6.60 17.30
CA LEU A 90 12.43 -7.86 17.55
C LEU A 90 13.57 -8.06 16.57
N THR A 91 13.37 -7.76 15.29
CA THR A 91 14.43 -7.84 14.28
C THR A 91 15.50 -6.80 14.49
N ALA A 92 15.17 -5.56 14.85
CA ALA A 92 16.15 -4.53 15.17
C ALA A 92 17.00 -4.92 16.39
N LEU A 93 16.40 -5.54 17.40
CA LEU A 93 17.15 -6.09 18.54
C LEU A 93 18.08 -7.23 18.09
N ALA A 94 17.63 -8.13 17.22
CA ALA A 94 18.47 -9.22 16.70
C ALA A 94 19.66 -8.68 15.87
N TRP A 95 19.42 -7.73 14.96
CA TRP A 95 20.48 -7.06 14.19
C TRP A 95 21.40 -6.24 15.08
N GLY A 96 20.84 -5.53 16.05
CA GLY A 96 21.58 -4.72 17.00
C GLY A 96 22.49 -5.57 17.88
N LEU A 97 22.00 -6.68 18.42
CA LEU A 97 22.82 -7.60 19.23
C LEU A 97 23.91 -8.30 18.41
N ALA A 98 23.64 -8.58 17.13
CA ALA A 98 24.60 -9.25 16.27
C ALA A 98 25.71 -8.33 15.74
N TYR A 99 25.39 -7.07 15.44
CA TYR A 99 26.27 -6.19 14.66
C TYR A 99 26.48 -4.78 15.24
N ALA A 100 25.67 -4.31 16.20
CA ALA A 100 25.84 -2.97 16.74
C ALA A 100 26.82 -2.97 17.95
N PRO A 101 27.71 -1.97 18.05
CA PRO A 101 28.79 -1.97 19.05
C PRO A 101 28.33 -1.53 20.45
N SER A 102 27.15 -0.89 20.59
CA SER A 102 26.70 -0.32 21.86
C SER A 102 25.18 -0.38 22.02
N PHE A 103 24.71 -0.36 23.26
CA PHE A 103 23.28 -0.30 23.58
C PHE A 103 22.59 0.92 22.93
N GLY A 104 23.26 2.08 22.91
CA GLY A 104 22.75 3.29 22.25
C GLY A 104 22.55 3.09 20.74
N ALA A 105 23.48 2.40 20.08
CA ALA A 105 23.36 2.06 18.66
C ALA A 105 22.18 1.08 18.40
N ILE A 106 21.93 0.13 19.30
CA ILE A 106 20.77 -0.79 19.21
C ILE A 106 19.44 -0.02 19.30
N VAL A 107 19.33 0.91 20.26
CA VAL A 107 18.13 1.75 20.40
C VAL A 107 17.95 2.62 19.15
N ARG A 108 19.01 3.24 18.65
CA ARG A 108 18.98 4.06 17.43
C ARG A 108 18.56 3.26 16.21
N LEU A 109 19.13 2.06 16.02
CA LEU A 109 18.76 1.14 14.95
C LEU A 109 17.28 0.75 15.02
N SER A 110 16.77 0.48 16.22
CA SER A 110 15.35 0.18 16.45
C SER A 110 14.45 1.33 16.04
N LEU A 111 14.82 2.57 16.38
CA LEU A 111 14.08 3.75 15.96
C LEU A 111 14.14 3.96 14.44
N LEU A 112 15.30 3.74 13.81
CA LEU A 112 15.45 3.85 12.35
C LEU A 112 14.56 2.83 11.62
N PHE A 113 14.56 1.56 12.04
CA PHE A 113 13.76 0.52 11.41
C PHE A 113 12.27 0.85 11.45
N ILE A 114 11.78 1.33 12.59
CA ILE A 114 10.36 1.63 12.75
C ILE A 114 9.99 2.95 12.05
N PHE A 115 10.67 4.05 12.38
CA PHE A 115 10.22 5.38 11.95
C PHE A 115 10.67 5.75 10.55
N VAL A 116 11.90 5.40 10.16
CA VAL A 116 12.45 5.78 8.85
C VAL A 116 12.16 4.70 7.83
N HIS A 117 12.58 3.47 8.09
CA HIS A 117 12.48 2.38 7.12
C HIS A 117 11.04 1.93 6.92
N PHE A 118 10.25 1.77 7.99
CA PHE A 118 8.86 1.36 7.85
C PHE A 118 7.92 2.55 7.65
N ILE A 119 7.69 3.38 8.68
CA ILE A 119 6.69 4.46 8.60
C ILE A 119 7.05 5.51 7.54
N GLY A 120 8.31 5.96 7.51
CA GLY A 120 8.80 6.96 6.57
C GLY A 120 8.69 6.49 5.11
N SER A 121 9.17 5.27 4.81
CA SER A 121 9.06 4.73 3.44
C SER A 121 7.62 4.48 3.02
N SER A 122 6.76 3.95 3.91
CA SER A 122 5.34 3.76 3.62
C SER A 122 4.63 5.09 3.37
N LEU A 123 4.91 6.13 4.17
CA LEU A 123 4.36 7.47 3.93
C LEU A 123 4.84 8.06 2.60
N LEU A 124 6.12 7.88 2.26
CA LEU A 124 6.66 8.34 0.99
C LEU A 124 5.98 7.64 -0.19
N VAL A 125 5.93 6.30 -0.17
CA VAL A 125 5.34 5.52 -1.26
C VAL A 125 3.84 5.77 -1.38
N SER A 126 3.11 5.88 -0.26
CA SER A 126 1.69 6.22 -0.28
C SER A 126 1.43 7.62 -0.80
N THR A 127 2.29 8.59 -0.49
CA THR A 127 2.19 9.95 -1.05
C THR A 127 2.41 9.93 -2.56
N ILE A 128 3.46 9.24 -3.04
CA ILE A 128 3.72 9.07 -4.48
C ILE A 128 2.54 8.35 -5.13
N GLY A 129 2.08 7.24 -4.55
CA GLY A 129 0.96 6.45 -5.04
C GLY A 129 -0.33 7.26 -5.14
N TYR A 130 -0.64 8.07 -4.14
CA TYR A 130 -1.82 8.92 -4.12
C TYR A 130 -1.88 9.87 -5.32
N PHE A 131 -0.75 10.52 -5.64
CA PHE A 131 -0.68 11.43 -6.80
C PHE A 131 -0.57 10.70 -8.14
N VAL A 132 0.31 9.70 -8.22
CA VAL A 132 0.64 9.00 -9.46
C VAL A 132 -0.51 8.11 -9.91
N ILE A 133 -1.14 7.36 -9.00
CA ILE A 133 -2.15 6.36 -9.37
C ILE A 133 -3.46 7.04 -9.74
N GLY A 134 -3.87 8.07 -8.99
CA GLY A 134 -5.02 8.88 -9.35
C GLY A 134 -4.87 9.53 -10.73
N ARG A 135 -3.66 10.00 -11.07
CA ARG A 135 -3.38 10.68 -12.35
C ARG A 135 -3.17 9.72 -13.53
N LEU A 136 -2.56 8.56 -13.31
CA LEU A 136 -2.25 7.61 -14.38
C LEU A 136 -3.41 6.66 -14.68
N PHE A 137 -4.09 6.15 -13.65
CA PHE A 137 -5.05 5.04 -13.74
C PHE A 137 -6.50 5.44 -13.46
N GLY A 138 -6.75 6.71 -13.12
CA GLY A 138 -8.11 7.25 -12.97
C GLY A 138 -8.90 7.29 -14.29
N PRO A 139 -10.20 7.63 -14.24
CA PRO A 139 -11.09 7.65 -15.42
C PRO A 139 -10.57 8.50 -16.59
N ASP A 140 -9.95 9.64 -16.30
CA ASP A 140 -9.33 10.55 -17.28
C ASP A 140 -7.80 10.37 -17.40
N GLY A 141 -7.26 9.28 -16.86
CA GLY A 141 -5.83 9.05 -16.74
C GLY A 141 -5.13 8.66 -18.04
N ALA A 142 -3.82 8.87 -18.10
CA ALA A 142 -3.00 8.54 -19.28
C ALA A 142 -3.11 7.05 -19.69
N ALA A 143 -3.33 6.14 -18.75
CA ALA A 143 -3.52 4.72 -19.03
C ALA A 143 -4.87 4.43 -19.72
N ALA A 144 -5.90 5.26 -19.52
CA ALA A 144 -7.17 5.16 -20.24
C ALA A 144 -7.01 5.60 -21.70
N SER A 145 -6.24 6.67 -21.94
CA SER A 145 -5.90 7.14 -23.30
C SER A 145 -5.09 6.12 -24.10
N LEU A 146 -4.20 5.36 -23.45
CA LEU A 146 -3.40 4.30 -24.09
C LEU A 146 -4.26 3.12 -24.57
N SER A 147 -5.39 2.87 -23.89
CA SER A 147 -6.39 1.87 -24.30
C SER A 147 -7.19 2.33 -25.53
N GLY A 148 -7.52 3.63 -25.61
CA GLY A 148 -8.24 4.22 -26.72
C GLY A 148 -7.51 4.14 -28.07
N LEU A 149 -6.17 4.16 -28.05
CA LEU A 149 -5.33 4.00 -29.25
C LEU A 149 -5.25 2.56 -29.77
N ARG A 150 -5.54 1.55 -28.94
CA ARG A 150 -5.32 0.13 -29.30
C ARG A 150 -6.56 -0.61 -29.81
N GLY A 151 -7.62 0.09 -30.25
CA GLY A 151 -8.74 -0.47 -31.03
C GLY A 151 -9.39 -1.76 -30.49
N GLY A 152 -9.26 -2.03 -29.19
CA GLY A 152 -9.50 -3.34 -28.59
C GLY A 152 -10.83 -3.41 -27.87
N ARG A 153 -11.88 -3.74 -28.61
CA ARG A 153 -13.18 -4.17 -28.05
C ARG A 153 -12.97 -5.44 -27.22
N GLY A 154 -12.93 -5.30 -25.89
CA GLY A 154 -13.29 -6.38 -24.96
C GLY A 154 -12.20 -6.90 -24.03
N ARG A 155 -12.24 -6.44 -22.77
CA ARG A 155 -12.20 -7.35 -21.63
C ARG A 155 -12.99 -6.75 -20.48
N ARG A 156 -14.29 -7.08 -20.47
CA ARG A 156 -15.16 -6.96 -19.29
C ARG A 156 -14.48 -7.69 -18.12
N ARG A 157 -13.84 -6.96 -17.21
CA ARG A 157 -13.52 -7.47 -15.87
C ARG A 157 -14.78 -7.32 -15.03
N GLY A 158 -15.44 -8.44 -14.74
CA GLY A 158 -16.49 -8.57 -13.71
C GLY A 158 -17.89 -8.12 -14.11
N ALA A 159 -18.67 -9.03 -14.71
CA ALA A 159 -20.11 -8.86 -14.99
C ALA A 159 -21.02 -8.84 -13.74
N ALA A 160 -20.52 -8.34 -12.59
CA ALA A 160 -21.32 -8.10 -11.39
C ALA A 160 -21.45 -6.58 -11.08
N GLN A 161 -20.81 -5.71 -11.86
CA GLN A 161 -20.53 -4.33 -11.47
C GLN A 161 -21.07 -3.32 -12.47
N GLY A 162 -22.39 -3.39 -12.70
CA GLY A 162 -23.14 -2.34 -13.40
C GLY A 162 -24.53 -2.11 -12.80
N LEU A 163 -24.98 -2.97 -11.88
CA LEU A 163 -26.34 -2.97 -11.36
C LEU A 163 -26.46 -2.45 -9.91
N PHE A 164 -25.32 -2.27 -9.21
CA PHE A 164 -25.28 -1.87 -7.80
C PHE A 164 -24.31 -0.72 -7.51
N VAL A 165 -23.88 0.05 -8.52
CA VAL A 165 -23.14 1.30 -8.29
C VAL A 165 -24.13 2.30 -7.69
N GLN A 166 -23.98 2.61 -6.41
CA GLN A 166 -24.76 3.67 -5.78
C GLN A 166 -24.27 5.03 -6.28
N PRO A 167 -25.16 5.89 -6.80
CA PRO A 167 -24.77 7.23 -7.25
C PRO A 167 -24.43 8.08 -6.03
N GLY A 168 -23.15 8.36 -5.80
CA GLY A 168 -22.67 9.22 -4.70
C GLY A 168 -21.43 8.73 -3.96
N GLU A 169 -20.92 7.52 -4.27
CA GLU A 169 -19.64 7.06 -3.73
C GLU A 169 -18.50 7.80 -4.44
N LYS A 170 -17.54 8.33 -3.68
CA LYS A 170 -16.49 9.20 -4.22
C LYS A 170 -15.55 8.37 -5.08
N ASP A 171 -15.51 8.63 -6.39
CA ASP A 171 -14.51 8.12 -7.33
C ASP A 171 -13.08 8.66 -7.06
N GLN A 172 -12.76 8.96 -5.81
CA GLN A 172 -11.50 9.56 -5.40
C GLN A 172 -10.73 8.55 -4.57
N LEU A 173 -9.50 8.26 -5.02
CA LEU A 173 -8.53 7.49 -4.28
C LEU A 173 -8.34 8.11 -2.88
N GLU A 174 -8.45 7.31 -1.83
CA GLU A 174 -8.23 7.78 -0.46
C GLU A 174 -6.78 7.59 -0.06
N PHE A 175 -6.13 8.62 0.51
CA PHE A 175 -4.74 8.52 0.98
C PHE A 175 -4.55 7.40 2.01
N GLY A 176 -5.52 7.20 2.90
CA GLY A 176 -5.47 6.12 3.89
C GLY A 176 -5.38 4.74 3.25
N TYR A 177 -6.04 4.54 2.10
CA TYR A 177 -5.95 3.30 1.34
C TYR A 177 -4.55 3.08 0.76
N CYS A 178 -3.96 4.13 0.17
CA CYS A 178 -2.58 4.08 -0.33
C CYS A 178 -1.59 3.73 0.78
N PHE A 179 -1.79 4.29 1.98
CA PHE A 179 -0.96 3.99 3.15
C PHE A 179 -1.12 2.54 3.61
N ASP A 180 -2.34 2.03 3.69
CA ASP A 180 -2.59 0.63 4.05
C ASP A 180 -1.97 -0.36 3.05
N VAL A 181 -2.14 -0.11 1.74
CA VAL A 181 -1.50 -0.92 0.69
C VAL A 181 0.03 -0.90 0.83
N SER A 182 0.62 0.27 1.11
CA SER A 182 2.08 0.38 1.32
C SER A 182 2.56 -0.40 2.54
N ASN A 183 1.81 -0.36 3.65
CA ASN A 183 2.14 -1.12 4.86
C ASN A 183 2.04 -2.62 4.63
N ARG A 184 0.98 -3.08 3.95
CA ARG A 184 0.80 -4.50 3.58
C ARG A 184 1.89 -4.98 2.64
N ALA A 185 2.30 -4.16 1.67
CA ALA A 185 3.38 -4.48 0.75
C ALA A 185 4.77 -4.51 1.43
N PHE A 186 4.96 -3.69 2.47
CA PHE A 186 6.21 -3.67 3.24
C PHE A 186 6.45 -5.00 3.98
N PHE A 187 5.41 -5.69 4.44
CA PHE A 187 5.56 -6.90 5.25
C PHE A 187 6.34 -8.05 4.55
N PRO A 188 5.99 -8.48 3.31
CA PRO A 188 6.80 -9.45 2.57
C PRO A 188 8.23 -8.98 2.30
N LEU A 189 8.41 -7.69 2.00
CA LEU A 189 9.74 -7.09 1.80
C LEU A 189 10.57 -7.18 3.09
N TYR A 190 9.97 -6.87 4.23
CA TYR A 190 10.56 -7.00 5.55
C TYR A 190 11.06 -8.44 5.80
N LEU A 191 10.23 -9.45 5.51
CA LEU A 191 10.61 -10.84 5.72
C LEU A 191 11.79 -11.26 4.85
N HIS A 192 11.87 -10.79 3.60
CA HIS A 192 12.99 -11.13 2.72
C HIS A 192 14.27 -10.38 3.12
N LEU A 193 14.21 -9.06 3.28
CA LEU A 193 15.41 -8.23 3.44
C LEU A 193 15.89 -8.09 4.89
N TYR A 194 15.03 -8.27 5.88
CA TYR A 194 15.42 -8.10 7.30
C TYR A 194 15.53 -9.44 8.02
N VAL A 195 14.68 -10.42 7.68
CA VAL A 195 14.70 -11.73 8.35
C VAL A 195 15.50 -12.76 7.53
N ALA A 196 15.09 -13.05 6.30
CA ALA A 196 15.76 -14.06 5.47
C ALA A 196 17.19 -13.63 5.14
N GLN A 197 17.43 -12.34 4.84
CA GLN A 197 18.78 -11.84 4.64
C GLN A 197 19.66 -12.06 5.87
N PHE A 198 19.18 -11.72 7.06
CA PHE A 198 19.93 -11.91 8.31
C PHE A 198 20.36 -13.38 8.50
N LEU A 199 19.46 -14.32 8.23
CA LEU A 199 19.75 -15.75 8.30
C LEU A 199 20.73 -16.22 7.22
N LEU A 200 20.66 -15.62 6.03
CA LEU A 200 21.52 -15.96 4.89
C LEU A 200 22.86 -15.21 4.89
N LEU A 201 23.03 -14.16 5.72
CA LEU A 201 24.25 -13.36 5.77
C LEU A 201 25.53 -14.20 5.91
N PRO A 202 25.62 -15.20 6.81
CA PRO A 202 26.82 -16.04 6.92
C PRO A 202 27.16 -16.79 5.63
N LEU A 203 26.15 -17.15 4.84
CA LEU A 203 26.34 -17.81 3.54
C LEU A 203 26.73 -16.81 2.46
N LEU A 204 26.09 -15.63 2.45
CA LEU A 204 26.32 -14.59 1.44
C LEU A 204 27.69 -13.92 1.60
N THR A 205 28.18 -13.73 2.82
CA THR A 205 29.47 -13.07 3.08
C THR A 205 30.67 -14.01 3.09
N ARG A 206 30.44 -15.33 3.22
CA ARG A 206 31.52 -16.34 3.25
C ARG A 206 32.39 -16.34 1.99
N SER A 207 31.81 -16.06 0.83
CA SER A 207 32.54 -16.04 -0.44
C SER A 207 31.96 -15.00 -1.40
N PRO A 208 32.40 -13.74 -1.29
CA PRO A 208 31.79 -12.62 -2.01
C PRO A 208 31.92 -12.71 -3.54
N ASN A 209 32.92 -13.43 -4.04
CA ASN A 209 33.16 -13.60 -5.48
C ASN A 209 32.52 -14.87 -6.06
N ASN A 210 31.80 -15.65 -5.25
CA ASN A 210 31.14 -16.86 -5.74
C ASN A 210 29.83 -16.51 -6.46
N PHE A 211 29.63 -17.12 -7.62
CA PHE A 211 28.38 -17.01 -8.39
C PHE A 211 27.17 -17.33 -7.51
N LEU A 212 27.25 -18.35 -6.65
CA LEU A 212 26.15 -18.74 -5.77
C LEU A 212 25.76 -17.64 -4.77
N SER A 213 26.73 -16.92 -4.19
CA SER A 213 26.43 -15.81 -3.26
C SER A 213 25.77 -14.65 -4.00
N THR A 214 26.31 -14.29 -5.16
CA THR A 214 25.74 -13.24 -6.03
C THR A 214 24.32 -13.61 -6.48
N PHE A 215 24.12 -14.86 -6.90
CA PHE A 215 22.82 -15.38 -7.31
C PHE A 215 21.80 -15.33 -6.17
N LEU A 216 22.14 -15.88 -5.00
CA LEU A 216 21.22 -15.91 -3.86
C LEU A 216 20.91 -14.50 -3.33
N GLY A 217 21.92 -13.64 -3.18
CA GLY A 217 21.74 -12.27 -2.72
C GLY A 217 20.89 -11.44 -3.69
N ASN A 218 21.19 -11.48 -4.98
CA ASN A 218 20.42 -10.73 -5.96
C ASN A 218 18.99 -11.29 -6.12
N THR A 219 18.82 -12.61 -6.04
CA THR A 219 17.48 -13.24 -6.08
C THR A 219 16.63 -12.85 -4.87
N LEU A 220 17.24 -12.70 -3.69
CA LEU A 220 16.56 -12.22 -2.49
C LEU A 220 16.03 -10.79 -2.66
N TYR A 221 16.82 -9.92 -3.27
CA TYR A 221 16.41 -8.55 -3.59
C TYR A 221 15.34 -8.50 -4.68
N LEU A 222 15.50 -9.30 -5.74
CA LEU A 222 14.50 -9.42 -6.80
C LEU A 222 13.17 -9.92 -6.24
N SER A 223 13.19 -10.96 -5.40
CA SER A 223 11.97 -11.50 -4.80
C SER A 223 11.30 -10.48 -3.87
N ALA A 224 12.07 -9.79 -3.02
CA ALA A 224 11.53 -8.73 -2.16
C ALA A 224 10.80 -7.63 -2.95
N LEU A 225 11.44 -7.10 -4.00
CA LEU A 225 10.87 -6.05 -4.85
C LEU A 225 9.69 -6.56 -5.70
N ALA A 226 9.76 -7.80 -6.19
CA ALA A 226 8.68 -8.42 -6.93
C ALA A 226 7.43 -8.60 -6.04
N TYR A 227 7.60 -9.11 -4.81
CA TYR A 227 6.51 -9.24 -3.85
C TYR A 227 5.92 -7.88 -3.49
N TYR A 228 6.75 -6.88 -3.20
CA TYR A 228 6.29 -5.52 -2.89
C TYR A 228 5.41 -4.95 -4.02
N THR A 229 5.90 -5.05 -5.25
CA THR A 229 5.19 -4.57 -6.45
C THR A 229 3.91 -5.36 -6.69
N TYR A 230 3.93 -6.68 -6.50
CA TYR A 230 2.76 -7.54 -6.70
C TYR A 230 1.65 -7.28 -5.67
N ILE A 231 1.99 -7.11 -4.38
CA ILE A 231 1.00 -6.75 -3.35
C ILE A 231 0.42 -5.36 -3.63
N THR A 232 1.25 -4.43 -4.06
CA THR A 232 0.83 -3.08 -4.44
C THR A 232 -0.16 -3.13 -5.61
N PHE A 233 0.16 -3.90 -6.66
CA PHE A 233 -0.75 -4.16 -7.78
C PHE A 233 -2.08 -4.75 -7.31
N LEU A 234 -2.04 -5.76 -6.44
CA LEU A 234 -3.24 -6.45 -5.97
C LEU A 234 -4.14 -5.53 -5.12
N GLY A 235 -3.53 -4.63 -4.34
CA GLY A 235 -4.23 -3.55 -3.66
C GLY A 235 -4.97 -2.65 -4.63
N TYR A 236 -4.25 -1.98 -5.52
CA TYR A 236 -4.91 -1.05 -6.44
C TYR A 236 -5.87 -1.72 -7.43
N ASN A 237 -5.67 -3.00 -7.77
CA ASN A 237 -6.61 -3.77 -8.58
C ASN A 237 -7.92 -4.13 -7.83
N ALA A 238 -7.98 -3.94 -6.51
CA ALA A 238 -9.21 -4.05 -5.75
C ALA A 238 -10.17 -2.87 -5.99
N LEU A 239 -9.65 -1.73 -6.44
CA LEU A 239 -10.43 -0.52 -6.68
C LEU A 239 -11.09 -0.58 -8.08
N PRO A 240 -12.43 -0.50 -8.17
CA PRO A 240 -13.14 -0.72 -9.44
C PRO A 240 -13.04 0.44 -10.44
N PHE A 241 -12.68 1.64 -9.97
CA PHE A 241 -12.54 2.83 -10.82
C PHE A 241 -11.17 2.95 -11.50
N LEU A 242 -10.18 2.14 -11.10
CA LEU A 242 -8.84 2.15 -11.69
C LEU A 242 -8.76 1.25 -12.92
N HIS A 243 -8.32 1.81 -14.04
CA HIS A 243 -8.20 1.09 -15.31
C HIS A 243 -6.75 0.71 -15.58
N ASN A 244 -6.50 -0.40 -16.29
CA ASN A 244 -5.15 -0.83 -16.73
C ASN A 244 -4.10 -0.92 -15.61
N THR A 245 -4.51 -1.35 -14.42
CA THR A 245 -3.64 -1.56 -13.25
C THR A 245 -2.50 -2.54 -13.50
N GLU A 246 -2.57 -3.37 -14.56
CA GLU A 246 -1.54 -4.32 -14.97
C GLU A 246 -0.19 -3.65 -15.25
N LEU A 247 -0.17 -2.36 -15.62
CA LEU A 247 1.06 -1.59 -15.80
C LEU A 247 1.83 -1.40 -14.49
N LEU A 248 1.18 -1.53 -13.32
CA LEU A 248 1.88 -1.52 -12.03
C LEU A 248 2.82 -2.71 -11.86
N LEU A 249 2.72 -3.76 -12.69
CA LEU A 249 3.64 -4.90 -12.68
C LEU A 249 4.92 -4.65 -13.50
N LEU A 250 4.99 -3.59 -14.31
CA LEU A 250 6.17 -3.27 -15.13
C LEU A 250 7.49 -3.15 -14.35
N PRO A 251 7.52 -2.58 -13.12
CA PRO A 251 8.74 -2.56 -12.32
C PRO A 251 9.32 -3.95 -12.05
N ILE A 252 8.50 -5.02 -12.00
CA ILE A 252 8.99 -6.40 -11.82
C ILE A 252 9.84 -6.82 -13.02
N LEU A 253 9.40 -6.51 -14.24
CA LEU A 253 10.15 -6.81 -15.46
C LEU A 253 11.48 -6.04 -15.48
N ALA A 254 11.45 -4.75 -15.13
CA ALA A 254 12.67 -3.95 -15.03
C ALA A 254 13.64 -4.53 -13.99
N CYS A 255 13.16 -4.92 -12.81
CA CYS A 255 13.96 -5.56 -11.77
C CYS A 255 14.54 -6.91 -12.25
N ALA A 256 13.77 -7.71 -12.99
CA ALA A 256 14.23 -8.99 -13.54
C ALA A 256 15.35 -8.80 -14.57
N VAL A 257 15.25 -7.78 -15.43
CA VAL A 257 16.32 -7.42 -16.36
C VAL A 257 17.56 -6.96 -15.61
N LEU A 258 17.41 -6.07 -14.64
CA LEU A 258 18.54 -5.61 -13.81
C LEU A 258 19.21 -6.76 -13.04
N TRP A 259 18.41 -7.72 -12.56
CA TRP A 259 18.91 -8.94 -11.93
C TRP A 259 19.70 -9.81 -12.91
N LEU A 260 19.22 -10.01 -14.14
CA LEU A 260 19.98 -10.75 -15.15
C LEU A 260 21.31 -10.05 -15.48
N VAL A 261 21.28 -8.74 -15.67
CA VAL A 261 22.49 -7.94 -15.95
C VAL A 261 23.48 -8.04 -14.78
N SER A 262 23.02 -7.96 -13.53
CA SER A 262 23.89 -8.05 -12.37
C SER A 262 24.53 -9.43 -12.22
N LEU A 263 23.84 -10.51 -12.61
CA LEU A 263 24.44 -11.85 -12.64
C LEU A 263 25.53 -11.99 -13.70
N ILE A 264 25.31 -11.44 -14.91
CA ILE A 264 26.29 -11.49 -16.00
C ILE A 264 27.55 -10.70 -15.64
N LEU A 265 27.38 -9.54 -14.99
CA LEU A 265 28.47 -8.69 -14.55
C LEU A 265 29.16 -9.20 -13.26
N GLY A 266 28.64 -10.25 -12.62
CA GLY A 266 29.14 -10.74 -11.34
C GLY A 266 28.94 -9.73 -10.19
N TRP A 267 27.96 -8.84 -10.31
CA TRP A 267 27.72 -7.77 -9.35
C TRP A 267 26.71 -8.20 -8.27
N GLY A 268 27.17 -8.36 -7.03
CA GLY A 268 26.34 -8.77 -5.89
C GLY A 268 25.98 -7.62 -4.95
N ILE A 269 24.67 -7.36 -4.76
CA ILE A 269 24.16 -6.25 -3.92
C ILE A 269 24.57 -6.43 -2.44
N VAL A 270 24.53 -7.67 -1.94
CA VAL A 270 24.89 -7.99 -0.55
C VAL A 270 26.39 -8.11 -0.37
N ALA A 271 27.09 -8.70 -1.35
CA ALA A 271 28.53 -8.95 -1.29
C ALA A 271 29.37 -7.66 -1.21
N GLN A 272 28.87 -6.56 -1.75
CA GLN A 272 29.54 -5.25 -1.70
C GLN A 272 29.31 -4.46 -0.41
N GLY A 273 28.57 -5.01 0.57
CA GLY A 273 28.31 -4.33 1.84
C GLY A 273 27.25 -3.23 1.76
N GLY A 274 26.94 -2.68 0.59
CA GLY A 274 25.95 -1.60 0.42
C GLY A 274 24.55 -1.92 0.93
N SER A 275 24.16 -3.20 0.91
CA SER A 275 22.92 -3.70 1.54
C SER A 275 22.90 -3.49 3.06
N VAL A 276 24.00 -3.85 3.71
CA VAL A 276 24.13 -3.79 5.18
C VAL A 276 24.37 -2.34 5.60
N GLU A 277 25.24 -1.61 4.91
CA GLU A 277 25.46 -0.18 5.14
C GLU A 277 24.17 0.65 5.02
N GLY A 278 23.32 0.33 4.03
CA GLY A 278 22.01 0.97 3.89
C GLY A 278 21.05 0.66 5.04
N LEU A 279 21.19 -0.50 5.68
CA LEU A 279 20.39 -0.88 6.85
C LEU A 279 20.81 -0.13 8.12
N PHE A 280 22.10 0.16 8.25
CA PHE A 280 22.69 0.94 9.33
C PHE A 280 22.84 2.43 8.98
N TRP A 281 22.21 2.91 7.91
CA TRP A 281 22.41 4.28 7.44
C TRP A 281 21.97 5.29 8.52
N GLY A 282 22.98 5.93 9.13
CA GLY A 282 22.78 6.85 10.22
C GLY A 282 22.49 6.19 11.58
N ALA A 283 22.98 4.96 11.84
CA ALA A 283 23.02 4.31 13.17
C ALA A 283 24.38 4.52 13.86
#